data_AF-A0A520CDG1-F1
#
_entry.id   AF-A0A520CDG1-F1
#
_cell.length_a   1.000
_cell.length_b   1.000
_cell.length_c   1.000
_cell.angle_alpha   90.00
_cell.angle_beta   90.00
_cell.angle_gamma   90.00
#
_symmetry.space_group_name_H-M   'P 1'
#
loop_
_entity.id
_entity.type
_entity.pdbx_description
1 polymer ?
#
loop_
_entity_poly.entity_id
_entity_poly.type
_entity_poly.pdbx_seq_one_letter_code
_entity_poly.pdbx_strand_id
1 'polypeptide(L)'
;GYVMGKLTLDKLDIITGVRYENTGFEYNGNIVNFDNTGNYVSTNKVAVNSNFNGFFPSLNLKYALSPRTNLRAAVTKSLARPGYYDLVPWEEIEIRRKRMKKGNPDLNQATSVNYDFLFEHYLKSLGLISGGVFYKNIENYIYESIYTQQGGAFDQYQVTQTVNGANAHVYGFEVAWQQQLTFLPGFWNGFGIYANYTQIQSKFKVPGIVSDRTVRLPSMRPKVGNASLSYEKYGFSGRLSLNFYDTFIDELADVEANDLMEKSRFQIDFSASQKINKTFEGIKLK
;
A
#
# COMPACT_ATOMS: atom_id res chain seq x y z
N GLY A 1 14.95 13.37 15.09
CA GLY A 1 15.50 12.47 16.12
C GLY A 1 14.44 11.50 16.60
N TYR A 2 14.82 10.42 17.31
CA TYR A 2 13.87 9.46 17.86
C TYR A 2 14.29 8.99 19.25
N VAL A 3 13.31 8.63 20.08
CA VAL A 3 13.51 7.99 21.39
C VAL A 3 12.52 6.83 21.49
N MET A 4 12.97 5.69 22.03
CA MET A 4 12.15 4.49 22.22
C MET A 4 12.49 3.85 23.56
N GLY A 5 11.47 3.34 24.24
CA GLY A 5 11.59 2.55 25.46
C GLY A 5 10.88 1.20 25.33
N LYS A 6 11.43 0.18 25.97
CA LYS A 6 10.80 -1.14 26.12
C LYS A 6 10.64 -1.46 27.61
N LEU A 7 9.46 -1.93 27.97
CA LEU A 7 9.14 -2.44 29.31
C LEU A 7 8.53 -3.84 29.16
N THR A 8 8.99 -4.80 29.96
CA THR A 8 8.41 -6.15 30.02
C THR A 8 7.88 -6.39 31.42
N LEU A 9 6.58 -6.68 31.53
CA LEU A 9 5.85 -6.95 32.76
C LEU A 9 5.27 -8.37 32.68
N ASP A 10 5.99 -9.36 33.19
CA ASP A 10 5.62 -10.78 33.10
C ASP A 10 5.28 -11.20 31.65
N LYS A 11 3.98 -11.38 31.34
CA LYS A 11 3.48 -11.78 30.02
C LYS A 11 3.30 -10.62 29.04
N LEU A 12 3.44 -9.37 29.49
CA LEU A 12 3.18 -8.17 28.69
C LEU A 12 4.49 -7.47 28.30
N ASP A 13 4.79 -7.45 27.00
CA ASP A 13 5.81 -6.59 26.40
C ASP A 13 5.16 -5.27 25.93
N ILE A 14 5.73 -4.14 26.33
CA ILE A 14 5.33 -2.78 25.93
C ILE A 14 6.52 -2.12 25.25
N ILE A 15 6.33 -1.64 24.02
CA ILE A 15 7.31 -0.82 23.30
C ILE A 15 6.64 0.50 22.93
N THR A 16 7.20 1.60 23.37
CA THR A 16 6.70 2.94 23.05
C THR A 16 7.83 3.82 22.57
N GLY A 17 7.53 4.78 21.70
CA GLY A 17 8.53 5.73 21.22
C GLY A 17 7.91 6.95 20.58
N VAL A 18 8.75 7.95 20.35
CA VAL A 18 8.39 9.16 19.61
C VAL A 18 9.54 9.53 18.68
N ARG A 19 9.18 9.86 17.44
CA ARG A 19 10.11 10.40 16.44
C ARG A 19 9.67 11.82 16.09
N TYR A 20 10.63 12.75 16.06
CA TYR A 20 10.46 14.09 15.49
C TYR A 20 11.22 14.17 14.17
N GLU A 21 10.59 14.69 13.14
CA GLU A 21 11.22 15.01 11.87
C GLU A 21 11.00 16.47 11.51
N ASN A 22 12.00 17.05 10.86
CA ASN A 22 11.98 18.37 10.25
C ASN A 22 12.79 18.26 8.95
N THR A 23 12.16 18.57 7.82
CA THR A 23 12.71 18.35 6.48
C THR A 23 12.38 19.54 5.61
N GLY A 24 13.39 20.36 5.32
CA GLY A 24 13.29 21.48 4.40
C GLY A 24 13.79 21.11 3.00
N PHE A 25 13.15 21.67 1.98
CA PHE A 25 13.51 21.50 0.58
C PHE A 25 13.47 22.84 -0.15
N GLU A 26 14.39 23.01 -1.10
CA GLU A 26 14.36 24.06 -2.11
C GLU A 26 14.16 23.38 -3.46
N TYR A 27 13.05 23.71 -4.14
CA TYR A 27 12.69 23.14 -5.42
C TYR A 27 12.84 24.18 -6.52
N ASN A 28 13.56 23.82 -7.57
CA ASN A 28 13.66 24.60 -8.79
C ASN A 28 12.84 23.91 -9.88
N GLY A 29 11.90 24.64 -10.48
CA GLY A 29 11.01 24.19 -11.54
C GLY A 29 11.09 25.09 -12.77
N ASN A 30 10.47 24.64 -13.84
CA ASN A 30 10.36 25.35 -15.10
C ASN A 30 8.88 25.46 -15.50
N ILE A 31 8.47 26.65 -15.91
CA ILE A 31 7.18 26.90 -16.57
C ILE A 31 7.45 26.90 -18.07
N VAL A 32 6.93 25.91 -18.78
CA VAL A 32 7.11 25.72 -20.22
C VAL A 32 5.83 26.14 -20.94
N ASN A 33 5.95 27.13 -21.81
CA ASN A 33 4.84 27.71 -22.55
C ASN A 33 4.84 27.22 -24.01
N PHE A 34 3.68 26.80 -24.50
CA PHE A 34 3.45 26.46 -25.91
C PHE A 34 2.44 27.41 -26.55
N ASP A 35 2.56 27.68 -27.84
CA ASP A 35 1.63 28.52 -28.59
C ASP A 35 0.35 27.76 -29.01
N ASN A 36 -0.54 28.45 -29.73
CA ASN A 36 -1.80 27.89 -30.25
C ASN A 36 -1.59 26.78 -31.30
N THR A 37 -0.39 26.64 -31.84
CA THR A 37 -0.02 25.59 -32.79
C THR A 37 0.71 24.42 -32.13
N GLY A 38 1.01 24.52 -30.82
CA GLY A 38 1.74 23.51 -30.05
C GLY A 38 3.26 23.64 -30.16
N ASN A 39 3.77 24.76 -30.69
CA ASN A 39 5.20 25.02 -30.73
C ASN A 39 5.68 25.61 -29.41
N TYR A 40 6.89 25.24 -29.00
CA TYR A 40 7.56 25.81 -27.84
C TYR A 40 7.72 27.34 -28.00
N VAL A 41 7.41 28.10 -26.95
CA VAL A 41 7.53 29.56 -26.92
C VAL A 41 8.65 30.00 -25.96
N SER A 42 8.58 29.57 -24.70
CA SER A 42 9.51 30.02 -23.66
C SER A 42 9.57 29.07 -22.48
N THR A 43 10.64 29.18 -21.70
CA THR A 43 10.81 28.53 -20.40
C THR A 43 11.15 29.59 -19.35
N ASN A 44 10.34 29.69 -18.30
CA ASN A 44 10.62 30.54 -17.15
C ASN A 44 11.04 29.68 -15.96
N LYS A 45 12.12 30.05 -15.28
CA LYS A 45 12.54 29.36 -14.05
C LYS A 45 11.72 29.87 -12.86
N VAL A 46 11.38 28.97 -11.95
CA VAL A 46 10.69 29.28 -10.70
C VAL A 46 11.32 28.46 -9.58
N ALA A 47 11.40 29.05 -8.39
CA ALA A 47 11.95 28.39 -7.22
C ALA A 47 10.97 28.55 -6.05
N VAL A 48 10.76 27.48 -5.30
CA VAL A 48 9.91 27.47 -4.11
C VAL A 48 10.59 26.67 -3.00
N ASN A 49 10.47 27.16 -1.78
CA ASN A 49 10.92 26.48 -0.57
C ASN A 49 9.73 25.80 0.10
N SER A 50 9.91 24.56 0.54
CA SER A 50 8.93 23.87 1.39
C SER A 50 9.60 23.31 2.64
N ASN A 51 8.82 23.14 3.70
CA ASN A 51 9.28 22.52 4.93
C ASN A 51 8.19 21.64 5.52
N PHE A 52 8.59 20.48 6.02
CA PHE A 52 7.72 19.56 6.73
C PHE A 52 8.28 19.26 8.10
N ASN A 53 7.44 19.30 9.12
CA ASN A 53 7.81 18.82 10.44
C ASN A 53 6.67 18.08 11.11
N GLY A 54 7.00 17.27 12.10
CA GLY A 54 5.99 16.55 12.86
C GLY A 54 6.53 15.58 13.89
N PHE A 55 5.66 15.21 14.81
CA PHE A 55 5.87 14.14 15.78
C PHE A 55 5.11 12.88 15.38
N PHE A 56 5.77 11.74 15.56
CA PHE A 56 5.31 10.42 15.15
C PHE A 56 5.45 9.45 16.33
N PRO A 57 4.49 9.46 17.26
CA PRO A 57 4.47 8.52 18.38
C PRO A 57 4.08 7.10 17.94
N SER A 58 4.52 6.12 18.71
CA SER A 58 4.11 4.73 18.57
C SER A 58 3.95 4.05 19.93
N LEU A 59 2.99 3.15 20.00
CA LEU A 59 2.76 2.23 21.11
C LEU A 59 2.49 0.84 20.53
N ASN A 60 3.27 -0.14 20.96
CA ASN A 60 3.13 -1.54 20.58
C ASN A 60 3.05 -2.38 21.84
N LEU A 61 2.04 -3.23 21.92
CA LEU A 61 1.77 -4.13 23.02
C LEU A 61 1.82 -5.56 22.48
N LYS A 62 2.45 -6.46 23.23
CA LYS A 62 2.39 -7.90 22.97
C LYS A 62 2.12 -8.61 24.29
N TYR A 63 1.03 -9.35 24.35
CA TYR A 63 0.64 -10.15 25.50
C TYR A 63 0.75 -11.64 25.18
N ALA A 64 1.61 -12.35 25.92
CA ALA A 64 1.80 -13.79 25.81
C ALA A 64 0.71 -14.54 26.59
N LEU A 65 -0.39 -14.89 25.91
CA LEU A 65 -1.45 -15.74 26.49
C LEU A 65 -0.90 -17.10 26.94
N SER A 66 0.05 -17.65 26.18
CA SER A 66 0.79 -18.87 26.48
C SER A 66 2.18 -18.81 25.84
N PRO A 67 3.09 -19.78 26.10
CA PRO A 67 4.38 -19.86 25.40
C PRO A 67 4.28 -19.96 23.87
N ARG A 68 3.09 -20.23 23.33
CA ARG A 68 2.82 -20.41 21.91
C ARG A 68 1.72 -19.49 21.37
N THR A 69 1.15 -18.62 22.19
CA THR A 69 0.04 -17.77 21.78
C THR A 69 0.30 -16.34 22.19
N ASN A 70 0.28 -15.43 21.21
CA ASN A 70 0.45 -14.01 21.44
C ASN A 70 -0.78 -13.25 20.96
N LEU A 71 -1.15 -12.22 21.71
CA LEU A 71 -1.95 -11.11 21.23
C LEU A 71 -1.04 -9.90 21.03
N ARG A 72 -1.29 -9.13 19.99
CA ARG A 72 -0.60 -7.85 19.77
C ARG A 72 -1.62 -6.77 19.50
N ALA A 73 -1.32 -5.58 19.97
CA ALA A 73 -2.04 -4.37 19.65
C ALA A 73 -1.04 -3.26 19.37
N ALA A 74 -1.29 -2.42 18.38
CA ALA A 74 -0.46 -1.27 18.09
C ALA A 74 -1.28 -0.04 17.75
N VAL A 75 -0.79 1.12 18.18
CA VAL A 75 -1.25 2.43 17.75
C VAL A 75 -0.03 3.21 17.27
N THR A 76 -0.04 3.63 16.01
CA THR A 76 1.11 4.29 15.40
C THR A 76 0.69 5.50 14.59
N LYS A 77 1.46 6.58 14.64
CA LYS A 77 1.36 7.69 13.68
C LYS A 77 2.48 7.59 12.65
N SER A 78 2.11 7.50 11.39
CA SER A 78 3.02 7.37 10.24
C SER A 78 2.86 8.56 9.29
N LEU A 79 3.81 8.73 8.37
CA LEU A 79 3.76 9.73 7.30
C LEU A 79 4.07 9.10 5.95
N ALA A 80 3.52 9.68 4.89
CA ALA A 80 3.93 9.50 3.52
C ALA A 80 4.28 10.88 2.94
N ARG A 81 5.49 10.98 2.36
CA ARG A 81 5.94 12.21 1.72
C ARG A 81 5.35 12.29 0.31
N PRO A 82 5.01 13.48 -0.18
CA PRO A 82 4.71 13.66 -1.59
C PRO A 82 5.88 13.22 -2.47
N GLY A 83 5.61 12.83 -3.72
CA GLY A 83 6.66 12.58 -4.69
C GLY A 83 7.47 13.86 -4.93
N TYR A 84 8.79 13.72 -5.15
CA TYR A 84 9.63 14.89 -5.43
C TYR A 84 9.16 15.64 -6.67
N TYR A 85 8.74 14.92 -7.71
CA TYR A 85 8.20 15.51 -8.94
C TYR A 85 6.90 16.30 -8.70
N ASP A 86 6.06 15.84 -7.77
CA ASP A 86 4.82 16.53 -7.40
C ASP A 86 5.08 17.83 -6.65
N LEU A 87 6.22 17.97 -5.96
CA LEU A 87 6.56 19.17 -5.18
C LEU A 87 7.28 20.24 -6.00
N VAL A 88 7.86 19.88 -7.15
CA VAL A 88 8.57 20.83 -8.00
C VAL A 88 7.57 21.82 -8.61
N PRO A 89 7.82 23.14 -8.56
CA PRO A 89 6.94 24.17 -9.13
C PRO A 89 6.98 24.21 -10.67
N TRP A 90 6.92 23.07 -11.36
CA TRP A 90 6.89 23.06 -12.82
C TRP A 90 5.47 23.26 -13.34
N GLU A 91 5.35 23.86 -14.52
CA GLU A 91 4.08 23.97 -15.25
C GLU A 91 4.31 23.68 -16.73
N GLU A 92 3.39 22.95 -17.35
CA GLU A 92 3.32 22.70 -18.78
C GLU A 92 1.97 23.21 -19.29
N ILE A 93 1.98 24.21 -20.18
CA ILE A 93 0.78 24.93 -20.60
C ILE A 93 0.55 24.73 -22.10
N GLU A 94 -0.47 23.94 -22.45
CA GLU A 94 -0.89 23.70 -23.83
C GLU A 94 -2.11 24.58 -24.17
N ILE A 95 -1.85 25.76 -24.76
CA ILE A 95 -2.90 26.75 -25.05
C ILE A 95 -3.95 26.21 -26.02
N ARG A 96 -3.52 25.47 -27.06
CA ARG A 96 -4.43 24.94 -28.10
C ARG A 96 -5.54 24.06 -27.54
N ARG A 97 -5.22 23.19 -26.57
CA ARG A 97 -6.18 22.26 -25.97
C ARG A 97 -6.77 22.78 -24.66
N LYS A 98 -6.38 23.98 -24.22
CA LYS A 98 -6.70 24.53 -22.90
C LYS A 98 -6.37 23.53 -21.78
N ARG A 99 -5.17 22.96 -21.85
CA ARG A 99 -4.69 21.98 -20.86
C ARG A 99 -3.47 22.52 -20.15
N MET A 100 -3.39 22.22 -18.87
CA MET A 100 -2.25 22.56 -18.03
C MET A 100 -1.92 21.35 -17.16
N LYS A 101 -0.64 21.03 -17.05
CA LYS A 101 -0.15 20.12 -16.01
C LYS A 101 0.80 20.89 -15.13
N LYS A 102 0.74 20.69 -13.82
CA LYS A 102 1.66 21.38 -12.92
C LYS A 102 1.96 20.56 -11.67
N GLY A 103 3.13 20.81 -11.11
CA GLY A 103 3.42 20.39 -9.75
C GLY A 103 2.69 21.25 -8.73
N ASN A 104 2.89 20.90 -7.47
CA ASN A 104 2.25 21.51 -6.31
C ASN A 104 3.23 21.58 -5.13
N PRO A 105 4.01 22.67 -5.05
CA PRO A 105 4.91 22.93 -3.93
C PRO A 105 4.22 23.04 -2.57
N ASP A 106 2.90 23.31 -2.56
CA ASP A 106 2.09 23.46 -1.34
C ASP A 106 1.60 22.12 -0.79
N LEU A 107 1.99 20.98 -1.40
CA LEU A 107 1.63 19.65 -0.90
C LEU A 107 2.16 19.42 0.51
N ASN A 108 1.25 19.14 1.42
CA ASN A 108 1.55 18.63 2.75
C ASN A 108 1.83 17.13 2.71
N GLN A 109 2.57 16.64 3.70
CA GLN A 109 2.71 15.21 3.94
C GLN A 109 1.35 14.61 4.32
N ALA A 110 1.05 13.45 3.73
CA ALA A 110 -0.04 12.62 4.24
C ALA A 110 0.40 11.99 5.56
N THR A 111 -0.47 11.97 6.57
CA THR A 111 -0.19 11.27 7.83
C THR A 111 -1.28 10.25 8.12
N SER A 112 -0.94 9.19 8.83
CA SER A 112 -1.90 8.14 9.16
C SER A 112 -1.79 7.73 10.61
N VAL A 113 -2.91 7.72 11.32
CA VAL A 113 -3.03 7.03 12.61
C VAL A 113 -3.55 5.62 12.34
N ASN A 114 -2.75 4.63 12.70
CA ASN A 114 -3.03 3.22 12.47
C ASN A 114 -3.30 2.51 13.79
N TYR A 115 -4.34 1.68 13.80
CA TYR A 115 -4.72 0.79 14.87
C TYR A 115 -4.68 -0.63 14.34
N ASP A 116 -3.89 -1.48 14.98
CA ASP A 116 -3.69 -2.86 14.55
C ASP A 116 -3.91 -3.79 15.73
N PHE A 117 -4.60 -4.91 15.51
CA PHE A 117 -4.75 -5.99 16.48
C PHE A 117 -4.46 -7.32 15.79
N LEU A 118 -3.61 -8.15 16.39
CA LEU A 118 -3.16 -9.42 15.81
C LEU A 118 -3.16 -10.53 16.85
N PHE A 119 -3.69 -11.69 16.46
CA PHE A 119 -3.56 -12.95 17.17
C PHE A 119 -2.58 -13.86 16.42
N GLU A 120 -1.67 -14.50 17.17
CA GLU A 120 -0.72 -15.48 16.62
C GLU A 120 -0.70 -16.72 17.50
N HIS A 121 -0.78 -17.90 16.89
CA HIS A 121 -0.65 -19.19 17.56
C HIS A 121 0.34 -20.12 16.84
N TYR A 122 1.39 -20.54 17.55
CA TYR A 122 2.44 -21.41 17.04
C TYR A 122 2.13 -22.89 17.32
N LEU A 123 1.95 -23.65 16.24
CA LEU A 123 1.60 -25.06 16.27
C LEU A 123 2.84 -25.95 16.47
N LYS A 124 2.64 -27.13 17.06
CA LYS A 124 3.70 -28.10 17.36
C LYS A 124 4.46 -28.61 16.13
N SER A 125 3.83 -28.65 14.96
CA SER A 125 4.41 -29.17 13.71
C SER A 125 5.02 -28.07 12.83
N LEU A 126 5.79 -27.15 13.43
CA LEU A 126 6.38 -25.99 12.74
C LEU A 126 5.32 -25.21 11.94
N GLY A 127 4.28 -24.77 12.63
CA GLY A 127 3.16 -24.06 12.00
C GLY A 127 2.77 -22.79 12.75
N LEU A 128 2.01 -21.94 12.07
CA LEU A 128 1.47 -20.68 12.53
C LEU A 128 0.03 -20.57 12.03
N ILE A 129 -0.88 -20.23 12.94
CA ILE A 129 -2.18 -19.65 12.59
C ILE A 129 -2.17 -18.22 13.13
N SER A 130 -2.54 -17.27 12.29
CA SER A 130 -2.62 -15.87 12.66
C SER A 130 -3.85 -15.22 12.05
N GLY A 131 -4.35 -14.20 12.74
CA GLY A 131 -5.47 -13.41 12.28
C GLY A 131 -5.40 -12.02 12.89
N GLY A 132 -5.65 -11.00 12.08
CA GLY A 132 -5.56 -9.61 12.50
C GLY A 132 -6.65 -8.75 11.91
N VAL A 133 -6.93 -7.65 12.59
CA VAL A 133 -7.80 -6.57 12.13
C VAL A 133 -7.04 -5.25 12.21
N PHE A 134 -7.33 -4.35 11.28
CA PHE A 134 -6.65 -3.06 11.23
C PHE A 134 -7.61 -1.95 10.81
N TYR A 135 -7.29 -0.74 11.25
CA TYR A 135 -7.96 0.49 10.87
C TYR A 135 -6.92 1.61 10.74
N LYS A 136 -6.97 2.36 9.65
CA LYS A 136 -6.07 3.47 9.32
C LYS A 136 -6.91 4.69 8.99
N ASN A 137 -6.66 5.79 9.68
CA ASN A 137 -7.19 7.10 9.36
C ASN A 137 -6.07 7.95 8.76
N ILE A 138 -6.17 8.22 7.47
CA ILE A 138 -5.18 8.94 6.67
C ILE A 138 -5.68 10.37 6.47
N GLU A 139 -4.88 11.34 6.92
CA GLU A 139 -5.10 12.76 6.74
C GLU A 139 -4.26 13.28 5.56
N ASN A 140 -4.77 14.28 4.84
CA ASN A 140 -4.12 14.92 3.69
C ASN A 140 -3.73 13.92 2.59
N TYR A 141 -4.61 12.96 2.27
CA TYR A 141 -4.34 11.92 1.27
C TYR A 141 -3.91 12.55 -0.06
N ILE A 142 -2.75 12.17 -0.59
CA ILE A 142 -2.17 12.77 -1.80
C ILE A 142 -2.69 12.00 -3.01
N TYR A 143 -3.26 12.69 -3.97
CA TYR A 143 -3.80 12.09 -5.20
C TYR A 143 -3.69 13.04 -6.38
N GLU A 144 -3.65 12.50 -7.60
CA GLU A 144 -3.74 13.31 -8.83
C GLU A 144 -5.19 13.75 -9.05
N SER A 145 -5.38 15.06 -9.19
CA SER A 145 -6.69 15.66 -9.47
C SER A 145 -6.69 16.31 -10.84
N ILE A 146 -7.81 16.14 -11.55
CA ILE A 146 -8.12 16.89 -12.77
C ILE A 146 -9.26 17.86 -12.42
N TYR A 147 -9.08 19.15 -12.69
CA TYR A 147 -10.09 20.17 -12.44
C TYR A 147 -10.10 21.27 -13.49
N THR A 148 -11.20 22.01 -13.59
CA THR A 148 -11.30 23.19 -14.46
C THR A 148 -10.91 24.44 -13.68
N GLN A 149 -9.85 25.13 -14.12
CA GLN A 149 -9.43 26.42 -13.57
C GLN A 149 -10.55 27.45 -13.73
N GLN A 150 -10.92 28.14 -12.64
CA GLN A 150 -11.92 29.20 -12.64
C GLN A 150 -11.23 30.56 -12.49
N GLY A 151 -11.42 31.45 -13.47
CA GLY A 151 -10.85 32.79 -13.49
C GLY A 151 -9.34 32.87 -13.77
N GLY A 152 -8.84 34.10 -13.88
CA GLY A 152 -7.44 34.39 -14.19
C GLY A 152 -7.08 34.17 -15.67
N ALA A 153 -5.78 34.16 -15.97
CA ALA A 153 -5.27 34.07 -17.35
C ALA A 153 -5.54 32.72 -18.05
N PHE A 154 -5.82 31.67 -17.27
CA PHE A 154 -6.07 30.31 -17.75
C PHE A 154 -7.48 29.83 -17.39
N ASP A 155 -8.44 30.76 -17.36
CA ASP A 155 -9.85 30.41 -17.12
C ASP A 155 -10.33 29.33 -18.12
N GLN A 156 -11.09 28.37 -17.61
CA GLN A 156 -11.60 27.20 -18.32
C GLN A 156 -10.54 26.21 -18.81
N TYR A 157 -9.29 26.28 -18.33
CA TYR A 157 -8.30 25.23 -18.61
C TYR A 157 -8.56 24.00 -17.75
N GLN A 158 -8.38 22.82 -18.35
CA GLN A 158 -8.30 21.57 -17.62
C GLN A 158 -6.89 21.44 -17.03
N VAL A 159 -6.80 21.41 -15.71
CA VAL A 159 -5.56 21.33 -14.94
C VAL A 159 -5.41 19.94 -14.35
N THR A 160 -4.28 19.27 -14.61
CA THR A 160 -3.86 18.06 -13.90
C THR A 160 -2.80 18.43 -12.88
N GLN A 161 -3.07 18.14 -11.60
CA GLN A 161 -2.17 18.48 -10.50
C GLN A 161 -2.34 17.50 -9.33
N THR A 162 -1.25 17.08 -8.71
CA THR A 162 -1.26 16.34 -7.45
C THR A 162 -1.64 17.28 -6.29
N VAL A 163 -2.66 16.91 -5.50
CA VAL A 163 -3.19 17.73 -4.40
C VAL A 163 -3.39 16.92 -3.12
N ASN A 164 -3.46 17.59 -1.97
CA ASN A 164 -3.95 16.97 -0.74
C ASN A 164 -5.49 16.94 -0.77
N GLY A 165 -6.05 15.74 -0.65
CA GLY A 165 -7.48 15.51 -0.54
C GLY A 165 -7.99 15.38 0.89
N ALA A 166 -9.28 15.06 0.99
CA ALA A 166 -9.94 14.79 2.26
C ALA A 166 -9.37 13.54 2.96
N ASN A 167 -9.77 13.32 4.20
CA ASN A 167 -9.32 12.15 4.94
C ASN A 167 -9.78 10.85 4.25
N ALA A 168 -8.86 9.89 4.18
CA ALA A 168 -9.13 8.54 3.69
C ALA A 168 -9.11 7.55 4.86
N HIS A 169 -10.02 6.59 4.83
CA HIS A 169 -10.08 5.53 5.84
C HIS A 169 -9.82 4.20 5.18
N VAL A 170 -9.01 3.35 5.80
CA VAL A 170 -8.71 1.99 5.33
C VAL A 170 -8.85 1.03 6.49
N TYR A 171 -9.63 -0.03 6.32
CA TYR A 171 -9.82 -1.03 7.36
C TYR A 171 -10.06 -2.40 6.77
N GLY A 172 -9.80 -3.43 7.55
CA GLY A 172 -9.86 -4.78 7.04
C GLY A 172 -9.45 -5.82 8.06
N PHE A 173 -9.37 -7.04 7.57
CA PHE A 173 -8.84 -8.16 8.31
C PHE A 173 -7.94 -9.01 7.42
N GLU A 174 -7.04 -9.72 8.07
CA GLU A 174 -6.14 -10.68 7.44
C GLU A 174 -6.08 -11.96 8.26
N VAL A 175 -5.93 -13.09 7.57
CA VAL A 175 -5.72 -14.39 8.19
C VAL A 175 -4.63 -15.13 7.44
N ALA A 176 -3.82 -15.89 8.17
CA ALA A 176 -2.81 -16.76 7.59
C ALA A 176 -2.69 -18.06 8.35
N TRP A 177 -2.47 -19.15 7.61
CA TRP A 177 -2.18 -20.47 8.12
C TRP A 177 -0.99 -21.05 7.35
N GLN A 178 0.05 -21.41 8.08
CA GLN A 178 1.18 -22.17 7.55
C GLN A 178 1.42 -23.37 8.45
N GLN A 179 1.55 -24.56 7.90
CA GLN A 179 1.82 -25.74 8.72
C GLN A 179 2.36 -26.90 7.89
N GLN A 180 3.43 -27.52 8.38
CA GLN A 180 3.79 -28.86 7.92
C GLN A 180 2.90 -29.89 8.63
N LEU A 181 2.31 -30.81 7.87
CA LEU A 181 1.38 -31.83 8.36
C LEU A 181 2.10 -33.06 8.91
N THR A 182 3.26 -32.89 9.56
CA THR A 182 4.09 -34.00 10.08
C THR A 182 3.39 -34.88 11.12
N PHE A 183 2.29 -34.40 11.69
CA PHE A 183 1.45 -35.13 12.64
C PHE A 183 0.58 -36.21 11.99
N LEU A 184 0.37 -36.16 10.67
CA LEU A 184 -0.35 -37.20 9.94
C LEU A 184 0.53 -38.45 9.77
N PRO A 185 -0.04 -39.65 9.62
CA PRO A 185 0.73 -40.87 9.43
C PRO A 185 1.15 -41.10 7.96
N GLY A 186 2.22 -41.87 7.76
CA GLY A 186 2.57 -42.45 6.47
C GLY A 186 2.91 -41.41 5.40
N PHE A 187 2.30 -41.56 4.22
CA PHE A 187 2.46 -40.64 3.07
C PHE A 187 2.07 -39.20 3.42
N TRP A 188 1.00 -39.03 4.19
CA TRP A 188 0.40 -37.71 4.46
C TRP A 188 1.29 -36.74 5.24
N ASN A 189 2.31 -37.26 5.93
CA ASN A 189 3.21 -36.45 6.76
C ASN A 189 4.22 -35.61 5.95
N GLY A 190 4.30 -35.85 4.63
CA GLY A 190 5.09 -35.07 3.68
C GLY A 190 4.42 -33.77 3.26
N PHE A 191 3.11 -33.60 3.50
CA PHE A 191 2.38 -32.42 3.04
C PHE A 191 2.62 -31.18 3.91
N GLY A 192 2.67 -30.02 3.27
CA GLY A 192 2.65 -28.71 3.90
C GLY A 192 1.54 -27.84 3.30
N ILE A 193 0.91 -27.03 4.14
CA ILE A 193 -0.11 -26.06 3.74
C ILE A 193 0.42 -24.65 4.00
N TYR A 194 0.14 -23.76 3.06
CA TYR A 194 0.25 -22.33 3.23
C TYR A 194 -1.03 -21.68 2.69
N ALA A 195 -1.66 -20.81 3.47
CA ALA A 195 -2.81 -20.04 3.04
C ALA A 195 -2.77 -18.66 3.69
N ASN A 196 -3.07 -17.62 2.93
CA ASN A 196 -3.35 -16.30 3.46
C ASN A 196 -4.54 -15.68 2.71
N TYR A 197 -5.24 -14.80 3.40
CA TYR A 197 -6.34 -14.04 2.83
C TYR A 197 -6.44 -12.70 3.53
N THR A 198 -6.62 -11.65 2.75
CA THR A 198 -6.81 -10.28 3.24
C THR A 198 -8.03 -9.67 2.56
N GLN A 199 -8.89 -9.05 3.36
CA GLN A 199 -10.00 -8.25 2.87
C GLN A 199 -9.85 -6.81 3.36
N ILE A 200 -9.88 -5.87 2.43
CA ILE A 200 -9.66 -4.45 2.68
C ILE A 200 -10.84 -3.65 2.13
N GLN A 201 -11.32 -2.72 2.95
CA GLN A 201 -12.26 -1.68 2.54
C GLN A 201 -11.59 -0.32 2.75
N SER A 202 -11.86 0.59 1.83
CA SER A 202 -11.41 1.97 1.97
C SER A 202 -12.47 2.94 1.50
N LYS A 203 -12.42 4.15 2.06
CA LYS A 203 -13.31 5.25 1.73
C LYS A 203 -12.49 6.52 1.64
N PHE A 204 -12.57 7.20 0.52
CA PHE A 204 -11.93 8.48 0.26
C PHE A 204 -12.92 9.40 -0.44
N LYS A 205 -13.04 10.63 0.04
CA LYS A 205 -13.84 11.66 -0.63
C LYS A 205 -12.96 12.40 -1.61
N VAL A 206 -13.26 12.25 -2.90
CA VAL A 206 -12.65 13.00 -3.97
C VAL A 206 -13.56 14.20 -4.26
N PRO A 207 -13.09 15.45 -4.11
CA PRO A 207 -13.77 16.58 -4.72
C PRO A 207 -13.69 16.41 -6.24
N GLY A 208 -14.84 16.13 -6.87
CA GLY A 208 -14.95 16.00 -8.32
C GLY A 208 -15.28 17.34 -8.99
N ILE A 209 -15.09 17.43 -10.30
CA ILE A 209 -15.45 18.61 -11.11
C ILE A 209 -16.97 18.86 -11.09
N VAL A 210 -17.78 17.79 -11.02
CA VAL A 210 -19.25 17.85 -11.09
C VAL A 210 -19.91 17.60 -9.73
N SER A 211 -19.39 16.68 -8.92
CA SER A 211 -19.86 16.44 -7.55
C SER A 211 -18.80 15.71 -6.72
N ASP A 212 -18.89 15.86 -5.40
CA ASP A 212 -18.11 15.06 -4.45
C ASP A 212 -18.45 13.58 -4.60
N ARG A 213 -17.42 12.74 -4.74
CA ARG A 213 -17.57 11.28 -4.85
C ARG A 213 -16.88 10.61 -3.67
N THR A 214 -17.57 9.67 -3.03
CA THR A 214 -16.92 8.75 -2.08
C THR A 214 -16.52 7.49 -2.82
N VAL A 215 -15.23 7.26 -2.97
CA VAL A 215 -14.66 6.14 -3.73
C VAL A 215 -13.78 5.27 -2.84
N ARG A 216 -13.45 4.07 -3.33
CA ARG A 216 -12.35 3.28 -2.77
C ARG A 216 -11.04 3.86 -3.25
N LEU A 217 -9.98 3.72 -2.44
CA LEU A 217 -8.64 4.11 -2.84
C LEU A 217 -8.20 3.34 -4.10
N PRO A 218 -7.64 4.03 -5.11
CA PRO A 218 -7.08 3.40 -6.30
C PRO A 218 -5.93 2.44 -5.98
N SER A 219 -5.66 1.52 -6.91
CA SER A 219 -4.64 0.48 -6.81
C SER A 219 -4.77 -0.44 -5.59
N MET A 220 -5.91 -0.38 -4.88
CA MET A 220 -6.17 -1.18 -3.69
C MET A 220 -7.07 -2.37 -4.02
N ARG A 221 -6.51 -3.57 -3.97
CA ARG A 221 -7.24 -4.83 -4.15
C ARG A 221 -8.15 -5.10 -2.95
N PRO A 222 -9.49 -5.16 -3.13
CA PRO A 222 -10.42 -5.37 -2.01
C PRO A 222 -10.26 -6.73 -1.34
N LYS A 223 -9.89 -7.75 -2.13
CA LYS A 223 -9.60 -9.09 -1.65
C LYS A 223 -8.37 -9.60 -2.37
N VAL A 224 -7.47 -10.21 -1.61
CA VAL A 224 -6.31 -10.92 -2.12
C VAL A 224 -6.12 -12.18 -1.28
N GLY A 225 -5.74 -13.27 -1.93
CA GLY A 225 -5.46 -14.50 -1.22
C GLY A 225 -4.51 -15.39 -1.98
N ASN A 226 -3.75 -16.17 -1.23
CA ASN A 226 -2.80 -17.12 -1.74
C ASN A 226 -2.99 -18.44 -0.99
N ALA A 227 -2.94 -19.56 -1.70
CA ALA A 227 -2.96 -20.89 -1.11
C ALA A 227 -1.88 -21.75 -1.77
N SER A 228 -1.29 -22.67 -1.02
CA SER A 228 -0.35 -23.63 -1.56
C SER A 228 -0.44 -24.94 -0.80
N LEU A 229 -0.38 -26.04 -1.55
CA LEU A 229 -0.17 -27.38 -1.05
C LEU A 229 1.20 -27.85 -1.54
N SER A 230 2.10 -28.14 -0.61
CA SER A 230 3.40 -28.70 -0.90
C SER A 230 3.48 -30.15 -0.42
N TYR A 231 4.37 -30.94 -1.02
CA TYR A 231 4.73 -32.27 -0.55
C TYR A 231 6.24 -32.43 -0.64
N GLU A 232 6.87 -32.89 0.44
CA GLU A 232 8.32 -33.13 0.52
C GLU A 232 8.57 -34.48 1.20
N LYS A 233 8.85 -35.53 0.42
CA LYS A 233 9.22 -36.84 0.96
C LYS A 233 9.80 -37.77 -0.09
N TYR A 234 10.62 -38.74 0.36
CA TYR A 234 11.19 -39.80 -0.50
C TYR A 234 11.96 -39.27 -1.72
N GLY A 235 12.59 -38.09 -1.57
CA GLY A 235 13.28 -37.41 -2.65
C GLY A 235 12.37 -36.71 -3.66
N PHE A 236 11.04 -36.79 -3.51
CA PHE A 236 10.08 -36.02 -4.29
C PHE A 236 9.77 -34.69 -3.58
N SER A 237 9.77 -33.60 -4.35
CA SER A 237 9.28 -32.28 -3.94
C SER A 237 8.23 -31.82 -4.94
N GLY A 238 7.05 -31.44 -4.48
CA GLY A 238 5.98 -30.92 -5.31
C GLY A 238 5.26 -29.76 -4.64
N ARG A 239 4.79 -28.80 -5.44
CA ARG A 239 3.99 -27.68 -4.96
C ARG A 239 2.96 -27.26 -5.99
N LEU A 240 1.71 -27.14 -5.53
CA LEU A 240 0.61 -26.50 -6.23
C LEU A 240 0.29 -25.19 -5.50
N SER A 241 0.30 -24.06 -6.21
CA SER A 241 0.02 -22.74 -5.66
C SER A 241 -1.15 -22.08 -6.40
N LEU A 242 -2.00 -21.39 -5.66
CA LEU A 242 -3.15 -20.66 -6.14
C LEU A 242 -3.01 -19.22 -5.65
N ASN A 243 -3.14 -18.24 -6.54
CA ASN A 243 -3.10 -16.83 -6.18
C ASN A 243 -4.30 -16.13 -6.81
N PHE A 244 -4.96 -15.25 -6.07
CA PHE A 244 -6.07 -14.46 -6.62
C PHE A 244 -6.13 -13.05 -6.05
N TYR A 245 -6.70 -12.15 -6.84
CA TYR A 245 -7.16 -10.85 -6.35
C TYR A 245 -8.45 -10.42 -7.06
N ASP A 246 -9.24 -9.63 -6.36
CA ASP A 246 -10.50 -9.08 -6.85
C ASP A 246 -10.31 -7.83 -7.72
N THR A 247 -11.31 -7.51 -8.54
CA THR A 247 -11.33 -6.33 -9.41
C THR A 247 -11.17 -5.06 -8.58
N PHE A 248 -10.32 -4.13 -9.02
CA PHE A 248 -10.03 -2.88 -8.32
C PHE A 248 -9.95 -1.68 -9.27
N ILE A 249 -10.09 -0.49 -8.71
CA ILE A 249 -9.96 0.77 -9.44
C ILE A 249 -8.47 1.00 -9.66
N ASP A 250 -8.04 1.08 -10.91
CA ASP A 250 -6.66 1.41 -11.27
C ASP A 250 -6.48 2.93 -11.29
N GLU A 251 -7.33 3.64 -12.04
CA GLU A 251 -7.33 5.10 -12.15
C GLU A 251 -8.74 5.66 -11.95
N LEU A 252 -8.83 6.82 -11.30
CA LEU A 252 -10.09 7.55 -11.12
C LEU A 252 -10.32 8.48 -12.30
N ALA A 253 -11.55 8.48 -12.81
CA ALA A 253 -12.00 9.46 -13.79
C ALA A 253 -12.91 10.51 -13.13
N ASP A 254 -13.34 11.50 -13.92
CA ASP A 254 -14.26 12.54 -13.46
C ASP A 254 -15.63 11.96 -13.03
N VAL A 255 -16.05 10.85 -13.64
CA VAL A 255 -17.30 10.14 -13.36
C VAL A 255 -17.08 8.64 -13.22
N GLU A 256 -17.88 7.98 -12.37
CA GLU A 256 -17.70 6.56 -12.00
C GLU A 256 -17.76 5.60 -13.19
N ALA A 257 -18.64 5.89 -14.15
CA ALA A 257 -18.78 5.08 -15.36
C ALA A 257 -17.48 4.99 -16.20
N ASN A 258 -16.56 5.94 -16.00
CA ASN A 258 -15.31 6.04 -16.75
C ASN A 258 -14.08 5.68 -15.91
N ASP A 259 -14.24 5.28 -14.63
CA ASP A 259 -13.11 4.84 -13.81
C ASP A 259 -12.42 3.63 -14.48
N LEU A 260 -11.09 3.65 -14.56
CA LEU A 260 -10.34 2.54 -15.14
C LEU A 260 -10.28 1.40 -14.13
N MET A 261 -10.73 0.22 -14.53
CA MET A 261 -10.84 -0.95 -13.65
C MET A 261 -9.91 -2.07 -14.11
N GLU A 262 -9.03 -2.55 -13.23
CA GLU A 262 -8.32 -3.81 -13.45
C GLU A 262 -9.19 -4.98 -13.02
N LYS A 263 -9.40 -5.95 -13.93
CA LYS A 263 -10.23 -7.14 -13.65
C LYS A 263 -9.53 -8.10 -12.69
N SER A 264 -10.34 -8.83 -11.92
CA SER A 264 -9.88 -9.89 -11.04
C SER A 264 -9.02 -10.91 -11.80
N ARG A 265 -8.01 -11.45 -11.12
CA ARG A 265 -7.15 -12.50 -11.67
C ARG A 265 -7.13 -13.70 -10.73
N PHE A 266 -7.10 -14.88 -11.33
CA PHE A 266 -6.85 -16.15 -10.67
C PHE A 266 -5.72 -16.88 -11.40
N GLN A 267 -4.73 -17.37 -10.65
CA GLN A 267 -3.56 -18.03 -11.20
C GLN A 267 -3.29 -19.33 -10.44
N ILE A 268 -2.94 -20.37 -11.20
CA ILE A 268 -2.47 -21.66 -10.69
C ILE A 268 -1.04 -21.86 -11.17
N ASP A 269 -0.13 -22.19 -10.26
CA ASP A 269 1.26 -22.53 -10.55
C ASP A 269 1.57 -23.92 -9.98
N PHE A 270 2.24 -24.76 -10.76
CA PHE A 270 2.66 -26.09 -10.34
C PHE A 270 4.17 -26.24 -10.51
N SER A 271 4.82 -26.89 -9.54
CA SER A 271 6.23 -27.25 -9.66
C SER A 271 6.47 -28.62 -9.04
N ALA A 272 7.36 -29.40 -9.65
CA ALA A 272 7.77 -30.68 -9.09
C ALA A 272 9.23 -31.00 -9.43
N SER A 273 9.87 -31.77 -8.55
CA SER A 273 11.21 -32.30 -8.73
C SER A 273 11.36 -33.66 -8.05
N GLN A 274 12.23 -34.50 -8.60
CA GLN A 274 12.58 -35.79 -8.03
C GLN A 274 14.10 -35.92 -7.93
N LYS A 275 14.59 -36.21 -6.73
CA LYS A 275 15.98 -36.56 -6.47
C LYS A 275 16.22 -38.02 -6.86
N ILE A 276 17.21 -38.26 -7.72
CA ILE A 276 17.53 -39.60 -8.23
C ILE A 276 18.69 -40.21 -7.41
N ASN A 277 19.70 -39.41 -7.05
CA ASN A 277 20.88 -39.84 -6.29
C ASN A 277 21.53 -38.64 -5.55
N LYS A 278 22.55 -38.89 -4.70
CA LYS A 278 23.17 -37.85 -3.85
C LYS A 278 23.83 -36.71 -4.65
N THR A 279 24.16 -36.95 -5.92
CA THR A 279 24.92 -36.04 -6.78
C THR A 279 24.09 -35.38 -7.88
N PHE A 280 22.86 -35.84 -8.14
CA PHE A 280 22.02 -35.35 -9.26
C PHE A 280 20.59 -35.02 -8.76
N GLU A 281 20.19 -33.76 -8.85
CA GLU A 281 18.78 -33.37 -8.82
C GLU A 281 18.18 -33.69 -10.18
N GLY A 282 17.19 -34.58 -10.24
CA GLY A 282 16.49 -34.93 -11.47
C GLY A 282 15.51 -33.86 -11.95
N ILE A 283 14.74 -34.25 -12.96
CA ILE A 283 13.80 -33.45 -13.78
C ILE A 283 13.04 -32.40 -12.96
N LYS A 284 13.11 -31.14 -13.40
CA LYS A 284 12.33 -30.00 -12.87
C LYS A 284 11.20 -29.69 -13.84
N LEU A 285 9.97 -29.73 -13.35
CA LEU A 285 8.79 -29.23 -14.07
C LEU A 285 8.38 -27.90 -13.45
N LYS A 286 8.16 -26.89 -14.30
CA LYS A 286 7.63 -25.56 -13.97
C LYS A 286 6.39 -25.31 -14.80
#